data_AF-A0A1R1CI23-F1
#
_entry.id   AF-A0A1R1CI23-F1
#
_cell.length_a   1.000
_cell.length_b   1.000
_cell.length_c   1.000
_cell.angle_alpha   90.00
_cell.angle_beta   90.00
_cell.angle_gamma   90.00
#
_symmetry.space_group_name_H-M   'P 1'
#
loop_
_entity.id
_entity.type
_entity.pdbx_description
1 polymer ?
#
loop_
_entity_poly.entity_id
_entity_poly.type
_entity_poly.pdbx_seq_one_letter_code
_entity_poly.pdbx_strand_id
1 'polypeptide(L)'
;MEDNKYPENYFEHYIVCFFSTDQTPDEAGFQKLARLYLDLEGLTTFSELINEIQLIKENNDWSYFEKGTKDFEINLGTVEFKKMAEVAIKVFKDLS
;
A
#
# COMPACT_ATOMS: atom_id res chain seq x y z
N MET A 1 18.29 16.54 1.80
CA MET A 1 17.06 15.82 1.44
C MET A 1 17.42 14.36 1.55
N GLU A 2 16.71 13.57 2.35
CA GLU A 2 16.94 12.13 2.38
C GLU A 2 16.60 11.57 1.00
N ASP A 3 17.50 10.78 0.42
CA ASP A 3 17.22 10.04 -0.80
C ASP A 3 16.15 9.00 -0.47
N ASN A 4 14.90 9.31 -0.82
CA ASN A 4 13.80 8.38 -0.61
C ASN A 4 13.96 7.21 -1.59
N LYS A 5 14.00 5.98 -1.05
CA LYS A 5 14.23 4.76 -1.85
C LYS A 5 13.13 4.55 -2.89
N TYR A 6 11.94 5.11 -2.63
CA TYR A 6 10.79 5.13 -3.51
C TYR A 6 10.38 6.59 -3.75
N PRO A 7 10.88 7.24 -4.81
CA PRO A 7 10.73 8.69 -4.97
C PRO A 7 9.28 9.15 -5.12
N GLU A 8 8.41 8.30 -5.67
CA GLU A 8 6.99 8.61 -5.92
C GLU A 8 6.07 8.29 -4.74
N ASN A 9 6.51 7.45 -3.79
CA ASN A 9 5.83 7.17 -2.52
C ASN A 9 4.39 6.66 -2.62
N TYR A 10 4.02 5.94 -3.69
CA TYR A 10 2.64 5.45 -3.86
C TYR A 10 2.21 4.51 -2.74
N PHE A 11 3.07 3.58 -2.33
CA PHE A 11 2.77 2.62 -1.27
C PHE A 11 2.74 3.29 0.10
N GLU A 12 3.60 4.28 0.35
CA GLU A 12 3.53 5.09 1.57
C GLU A 12 2.24 5.92 1.63
N HIS A 13 1.87 6.56 0.52
CA HIS A 13 0.58 7.27 0.42
C HIS A 13 -0.59 6.31 0.65
N TYR A 14 -0.56 5.12 0.06
CA TYR A 14 -1.59 4.10 0.24
C TYR A 14 -1.72 3.63 1.71
N ILE A 15 -0.58 3.46 2.37
CA ILE A 15 -0.47 3.20 3.81
C ILE A 15 -1.10 4.37 4.60
N VAL A 16 -0.78 5.63 4.28
CA VAL A 16 -1.39 6.82 4.93
C VAL A 16 -2.91 6.88 4.72
N CYS A 17 -3.40 6.55 3.53
CA CYS A 17 -4.83 6.45 3.26
C CYS A 17 -5.51 5.41 4.15
N PHE A 18 -4.87 4.26 4.40
CA PHE A 18 -5.40 3.26 5.33
C PHE A 18 -5.63 3.86 6.73
N PHE A 19 -4.70 4.66 7.27
CA PHE A 19 -4.90 5.33 8.58
C PHE A 19 -5.94 6.42 8.58
N SER A 20 -6.12 7.06 7.43
CA SER A 20 -7.16 8.07 7.25
C SER A 20 -8.56 7.45 7.10
N THR A 21 -8.66 6.12 7.16
CA THR A 21 -9.90 5.36 7.01
C THR A 21 -10.17 4.46 8.22
N ASP A 22 -11.44 4.22 8.54
CA ASP A 22 -11.85 3.30 9.61
C ASP A 22 -11.78 1.81 9.17
N GLN A 23 -10.86 1.45 8.27
CA GLN A 23 -10.73 0.07 7.78
C GLN A 23 -9.96 -0.82 8.77
N THR A 24 -10.28 -2.10 8.77
CA THR A 24 -9.59 -3.09 9.61
C THR A 24 -8.33 -3.63 8.91
N PRO A 25 -7.28 -4.01 9.66
CA PRO A 25 -6.04 -4.58 9.09
C PRO A 25 -6.22 -6.05 8.70
N ASP A 26 -7.28 -6.37 7.97
CA ASP A 26 -7.61 -7.71 7.47
C ASP A 26 -7.91 -7.68 5.96
N GLU A 27 -8.22 -8.83 5.37
CA GLU A 27 -8.43 -8.93 3.92
C GLU A 27 -9.62 -8.08 3.45
N ALA A 28 -10.70 -8.05 4.24
CA ALA A 28 -11.91 -7.31 3.88
C ALA A 28 -11.68 -5.80 3.99
N GLY A 29 -10.98 -5.35 5.03
CA GLY A 29 -10.58 -3.95 5.19
C GLY A 29 -9.64 -3.50 4.08
N PHE A 30 -8.62 -4.29 3.74
CA PHE A 30 -7.71 -3.97 2.63
C PHE A 30 -8.40 -3.99 1.26
N GLN A 31 -9.41 -4.85 1.07
CA GLN A 31 -10.15 -4.87 -0.20
C GLN A 31 -11.01 -3.61 -0.34
N LYS A 32 -11.63 -3.13 0.74
CA LYS A 32 -12.36 -1.86 0.77
C LYS A 32 -11.43 -0.68 0.53
N LEU A 33 -10.25 -0.68 1.17
CA LEU A 33 -9.21 0.33 0.95
C LEU A 33 -8.81 0.40 -0.53
N ALA A 34 -8.46 -0.74 -1.14
CA ALA A 34 -8.01 -0.79 -2.53
C ALA A 34 -9.05 -0.21 -3.50
N ARG A 35 -10.33 -0.54 -3.29
CA ARG A 35 -11.44 0.01 -4.09
C ARG A 35 -11.63 1.49 -3.85
N LEU A 36 -11.62 1.93 -2.59
CA LEU A 36 -11.75 3.34 -2.25
C LEU A 36 -10.61 4.17 -2.87
N TYR A 37 -9.38 3.69 -2.78
CA TYR A 37 -8.22 4.34 -3.36
C TYR A 37 -8.32 4.43 -4.88
N LEU A 38 -8.74 3.35 -5.54
CA LEU A 38 -9.01 3.35 -6.98
C LEU A 38 -10.11 4.37 -7.36
N ASP A 39 -11.18 4.46 -6.57
CA ASP A 39 -12.30 5.37 -6.83
C ASP A 39 -11.88 6.85 -6.67
N LEU A 40 -10.96 7.15 -5.74
CA LEU A 40 -10.48 8.50 -5.45
C LEU A 40 -9.35 8.95 -6.38
N GLU A 41 -8.34 8.12 -6.57
CA GLU A 41 -7.10 8.45 -7.29
C GLU A 41 -7.15 8.07 -8.78
N GLY A 42 -8.06 7.18 -9.14
CA GLY A 42 -8.23 6.68 -10.50
C GLY A 42 -7.27 5.54 -10.88
N LEU A 43 -7.56 4.93 -12.02
CA LEU A 43 -6.87 3.73 -12.51
C LEU A 43 -5.37 3.95 -12.77
N THR A 44 -4.98 5.13 -13.27
CA THR A 44 -3.56 5.43 -13.56
C THR A 44 -2.72 5.39 -12.29
N THR A 45 -3.11 6.14 -11.27
CA THR A 45 -2.42 6.17 -9.97
C THR A 45 -2.44 4.81 -9.30
N PHE A 46 -3.56 4.09 -9.39
CA PHE A 46 -3.63 2.73 -8.86
C PHE A 46 -2.70 1.77 -9.59
N SER A 47 -2.51 1.91 -10.91
CA SER A 47 -1.53 1.13 -11.68
C SER A 47 -0.10 1.42 -11.23
N GLU A 48 0.26 2.68 -10.94
CA GLU A 48 1.60 3.02 -10.45
C GLU A 48 1.86 2.47 -9.05
N LEU A 49 0.85 2.49 -8.17
CA LEU A 49 0.89 1.77 -6.89
C LEU A 49 1.19 0.27 -7.09
N ILE A 50 0.54 -0.39 -8.05
CA ILE A 50 0.80 -1.81 -8.34
C ILE A 50 2.23 -2.03 -8.84
N ASN A 51 2.75 -1.16 -9.71
CA ASN A 51 4.14 -1.23 -10.17
C ASN A 51 5.12 -1.10 -9.01
N GLU A 52 4.91 -0.13 -8.12
CA GLU A 52 5.77 0.07 -6.96
C GLU A 52 5.70 -1.12 -5.98
N ILE A 53 4.50 -1.66 -5.71
CA ILE A 53 4.32 -2.88 -4.90
C ILE A 53 5.12 -4.06 -5.48
N GLN A 54 5.13 -4.22 -6.80
CA GLN A 54 5.89 -5.29 -7.46
C GLN A 54 7.39 -5.12 -7.22
N LEU A 55 7.92 -3.90 -7.36
CA LEU A 55 9.33 -3.60 -7.07
C LEU A 55 9.70 -3.87 -5.59
N ILE A 56 8.83 -3.47 -4.64
CA ILE A 56 9.02 -3.76 -3.21
C ILE A 56 9.09 -5.27 -2.97
N LYS A 57 8.21 -6.03 -3.63
CA LYS A 57 8.16 -7.48 -3.53
C LYS A 57 9.40 -8.14 -4.09
N GLU A 58 9.85 -7.73 -5.27
CA GLU A 58 11.06 -8.25 -5.94
C GLU A 58 12.31 -8.01 -5.09
N ASN A 59 12.41 -6.85 -4.45
CA ASN A 59 13.56 -6.50 -3.62
C ASN A 59 13.42 -6.96 -2.14
N ASN A 60 12.27 -7.53 -1.76
CA ASN A 60 11.93 -7.91 -0.38
C ASN A 60 12.09 -6.76 0.64
N ASP A 61 11.66 -5.56 0.24
CA ASP A 61 11.94 -4.29 0.93
C ASP A 61 10.89 -3.88 1.98
N TRP A 62 10.03 -4.79 2.41
CA TRP A 62 8.92 -4.53 3.34
C TRP A 62 9.35 -3.85 4.66
N SER A 63 10.56 -4.14 5.14
CA SER A 63 11.10 -3.56 6.38
C SER A 63 11.40 -2.05 6.27
N TYR A 64 11.50 -1.51 5.05
CA TYR A 64 11.60 -0.08 4.81
C TYR A 64 10.35 0.66 5.34
N PHE A 65 9.17 0.14 4.98
CA PHE A 65 7.88 0.73 5.36
C PHE A 65 7.56 0.52 6.83
N GLU A 66 7.97 -0.60 7.43
CA GLU A 66 7.79 -0.82 8.87
C GLU A 66 8.52 0.22 9.74
N LYS A 67 9.65 0.77 9.25
CA LYS A 67 10.33 1.87 9.93
C LYS A 67 9.56 3.18 9.79
N GLY A 68 9.13 3.52 8.56
CA GLY A 68 8.39 4.74 8.29
C GLY A 68 7.05 4.80 9.04
N THR A 69 6.38 3.67 9.22
CA THR A 69 5.08 3.64 9.90
C THR A 69 5.17 3.75 11.43
N LYS A 70 6.31 3.39 12.04
CA LYS A 70 6.50 3.52 13.50
C LYS A 70 6.42 4.96 13.98
N ASP A 71 6.79 5.91 13.13
CA ASP A 71 6.73 7.34 13.44
C ASP A 71 5.29 7.89 13.52
N PHE A 72 4.31 7.12 13.03
CA PHE A 72 2.88 7.47 13.02
C PHE A 72 2.04 6.59 13.96
N GLU A 73 2.67 5.85 14.90
CA GLU A 73 2.02 4.92 15.83
C GLU A 73 1.18 3.82 15.14
N ILE A 74 1.54 3.52 13.89
CA ILE A 74 0.88 2.52 13.07
C ILE A 74 1.31 1.13 13.52
N ASN A 75 0.34 0.29 13.85
CA ASN A 75 0.58 -1.09 14.25
C ASN A 75 0.37 -2.08 13.10
N LEU A 76 0.89 -1.76 11.91
CA LEU A 76 1.01 -2.70 10.79
C LEU A 76 2.44 -3.25 10.75
N GLY A 77 2.56 -4.58 10.75
CA GLY A 77 3.82 -5.26 10.56
C GLY A 77 4.05 -5.64 9.10
N THR A 78 5.21 -6.24 8.86
CA THR A 78 5.57 -6.82 7.55
C THR A 78 4.51 -7.80 7.02
N VAL A 79 3.80 -8.53 7.90
CA VAL A 79 2.74 -9.47 7.49
C VAL A 79 1.55 -8.72 6.91
N GLU A 80 1.11 -7.66 7.59
CA GLU A 80 -0.02 -6.84 7.15
C GLU A 80 0.30 -6.08 5.87
N PHE A 81 1.51 -5.52 5.72
CA PHE A 81 1.91 -4.86 4.46
C PHE A 81 1.89 -5.79 3.27
N LYS A 82 2.40 -7.03 3.43
CA LYS A 82 2.34 -8.04 2.37
C LYS A 82 0.91 -8.37 2.01
N LYS A 83 0.05 -8.55 3.01
CA LYS A 83 -1.38 -8.83 2.79
C LYS A 83 -2.10 -7.68 2.09
N MET A 84 -1.85 -6.44 2.53
CA MET A 84 -2.38 -5.22 1.91
C MET A 84 -1.97 -5.12 0.43
N ALA A 85 -0.68 -5.36 0.15
CA ALA A 85 -0.14 -5.39 -1.20
C ALA A 85 -0.78 -6.48 -2.09
N GLU A 86 -0.90 -7.70 -1.57
CA GLU A 86 -1.51 -8.82 -2.29
C GLU A 86 -2.98 -8.55 -2.64
N VAL A 87 -3.73 -7.95 -1.72
CA VAL A 87 -5.13 -7.57 -1.95
C VAL A 87 -5.23 -6.48 -3.01
N ALA A 88 -4.38 -5.45 -2.96
CA ALA A 88 -4.36 -4.40 -3.99
C ALA A 88 -4.08 -4.98 -5.39
N ILE A 89 -3.08 -5.87 -5.50
CA ILE A 89 -2.78 -6.57 -6.77
C ILE A 89 -3.99 -7.38 -7.25
N LYS A 90 -4.67 -8.11 -6.36
CA LYS A 90 -5.85 -8.91 -6.71
C LYS A 90 -6.97 -8.02 -7.24
N VAL A 91 -7.27 -6.91 -6.56
CA VAL A 91 -8.26 -5.94 -7.01
C VAL A 91 -7.92 -5.39 -8.40
N PHE A 92 -6.66 -5.04 -8.66
CA PHE A 92 -6.24 -4.58 -9.98
C PHE A 92 -6.42 -5.62 -11.07
N LYS A 93 -6.07 -6.88 -10.80
CA LYS A 93 -6.24 -8.00 -11.75
C LYS A 93 -7.71 -8.26 -12.07
N ASP A 94 -8.61 -8.10 -11.11
CA ASP A 94 -10.05 -8.30 -11.32
C ASP A 94 -10.68 -7.21 -12.22
N LEU A 95 -9.96 -6.12 -12.52
CA LEU A 95 -10.40 -5.06 -13.45
C LEU A 95 -10.00 -5.34 -14.91
N SER A 96 -9.07 -6.28 -15.14
CA SER A 96 -8.50 -6.61 -16.46
C SER A 96 -9.24 -7.75 -17.14
#